data_AF-A0A6J1J5D7-F1
#
_entry.id   AF-A0A6J1J5D7-F1
#
_cell.length_a   1.000
_cell.length_b   1.000
_cell.length_c   1.000
_cell.angle_alpha   90.00
_cell.angle_beta   90.00
_cell.angle_gamma   90.00
#
_symmetry.space_group_name_H-M   'P 1'
#
loop_
_entity.id
_entity.type
_entity.pdbx_description
1 polymer ?
#
loop_
_entity_poly.entity_id
_entity_poly.type
_entity_poly.pdbx_seq_one_letter_code
_entity_poly.pdbx_strand_id
1 'polypeptide(L)'
;MAIATVTCPRSPNSFPLDRPKMADSSSGLPPYNDDDNTHKGVPNIPVEIVSDEEMALIEAALAAAVTTARSSSSAIHPPSCSSQNLFNTRSIHSITLLSKRGLPSSQLDVEDLCKSSSTQKKIKVNESLLQRFRRNKGLAVTDITRTEWCEKQMELCLLSGVRKKTKAMEAGIARHAMLEAEVVKKVKVQVKSAEDNWALKLLNFTFGVNQLLFEGLTRELPVMGLVEGVWMVGVIDEIQMLEIGTCKVPMLIDTKTRMRHTIPAEPQQRNGKLQLMCYKFLLDCLICDGFSTRQFFDFFSLNPHSILSEEIADSSASFGFTAKTLDDVVRYYINCCSMLPPTHNQLLLRYESQKDQSIIREDEFAYDHGWLKSQLETSLQVWHGQREPECTPPEERWKCRHCQYASDCPANASLDPTRKPE
;
A
#
# COMPACT_ATOMS: atom_id res chain seq x y z
N MET A 1 10.31 -27.24 2.95
CA MET A 1 10.76 -26.75 1.63
C MET A 1 11.08 -25.25 1.74
N ALA A 2 11.70 -24.60 0.74
CA ALA A 2 12.22 -23.23 0.88
C ALA A 2 11.62 -22.25 -0.15
N ILE A 3 11.31 -21.00 0.25
CA ILE A 3 10.92 -19.90 -0.65
C ILE A 3 12.17 -19.28 -1.27
N ALA A 4 12.11 -18.95 -2.54
CA ALA A 4 13.20 -18.29 -3.23
C ALA A 4 13.10 -16.74 -3.12
N THR A 5 14.26 -16.09 -2.94
CA THR A 5 14.40 -14.65 -2.78
C THR A 5 15.48 -14.10 -3.68
N VAL A 6 15.25 -12.90 -4.24
CA VAL A 6 16.15 -12.30 -5.22
C VAL A 6 17.48 -11.93 -4.57
N THR A 7 18.58 -12.34 -5.20
CA THR A 7 19.88 -11.71 -4.99
C THR A 7 19.96 -10.43 -5.82
N CYS A 8 19.96 -9.27 -5.16
CA CYS A 8 20.32 -8.04 -5.86
C CYS A 8 21.80 -8.12 -6.27
N PRO A 9 22.16 -7.82 -7.54
CA PRO A 9 23.56 -7.63 -7.90
C PRO A 9 24.12 -6.50 -7.03
N ARG A 10 25.24 -6.76 -6.32
CA ARG A 10 26.02 -5.68 -5.74
C ARG A 10 26.50 -4.80 -6.89
N SER A 11 26.05 -3.56 -6.94
CA SER A 11 26.65 -2.54 -7.81
C SER A 11 28.13 -2.40 -7.42
N PRO A 12 29.08 -2.59 -8.34
CA PRO A 12 30.49 -2.38 -8.03
C PRO A 12 30.71 -0.87 -7.86
N ASN A 13 30.94 -0.44 -6.62
CA ASN A 13 31.49 0.89 -6.38
C ASN A 13 32.88 0.95 -7.04
N SER A 14 32.97 1.79 -8.06
CA SER A 14 34.19 2.20 -8.71
C SER A 14 35.08 2.96 -7.71
N PHE A 15 36.18 2.36 -7.29
CA PHE A 15 37.40 3.09 -6.96
C PHE A 15 38.23 3.25 -8.25
N PRO A 16 39.05 4.31 -8.39
CA PRO A 16 40.47 4.12 -8.04
C PRO A 16 41.18 5.38 -7.51
N LEU A 17 42.21 5.18 -6.69
CA LEU A 17 43.60 5.53 -7.03
C LEU A 17 44.58 5.09 -5.92
N ASP A 18 45.59 4.35 -6.34
CA ASP A 18 46.77 3.90 -5.58
C ASP A 18 47.62 5.05 -5.03
N ARG A 19 48.28 4.85 -3.86
CA ARG A 19 49.73 4.55 -3.67
C ARG A 19 50.18 4.81 -2.19
N PRO A 20 51.41 4.47 -1.75
CA PRO A 20 51.80 3.22 -1.07
C PRO A 20 52.19 3.36 0.43
N LYS A 21 52.45 2.21 1.07
CA LYS A 21 52.91 1.98 2.47
C LYS A 21 54.25 2.64 2.84
N MET A 22 54.40 3.02 4.13
CA MET A 22 55.51 2.77 5.11
C MET A 22 55.22 3.66 6.36
N ALA A 23 54.91 3.13 7.56
CA ALA A 23 55.79 2.75 8.69
C ALA A 23 55.90 3.82 9.83
N ASP A 24 55.37 3.43 11.02
CA ASP A 24 55.78 3.67 12.42
C ASP A 24 56.05 5.05 13.09
N SER A 25 55.44 5.17 14.29
CA SER A 25 55.94 5.76 15.57
C SER A 25 55.62 7.21 16.02
N SER A 26 54.82 7.26 17.10
CA SER A 26 54.92 8.05 18.36
C SER A 26 54.94 9.60 18.43
N SER A 27 54.02 10.10 19.28
CA SER A 27 54.13 11.17 20.30
C SER A 27 53.91 12.67 19.97
N GLY A 28 53.13 13.35 20.84
CA GLY A 28 53.26 14.78 21.18
C GLY A 28 52.17 15.76 20.71
N LEU A 29 51.46 16.40 21.66
CA LEU A 29 50.51 17.54 21.50
C LEU A 29 51.25 18.92 21.46
N PRO A 30 50.57 20.10 21.45
CA PRO A 30 50.21 21.02 20.34
C PRO A 30 50.94 22.40 20.53
N PRO A 31 50.47 23.61 20.15
CA PRO A 31 49.36 24.08 19.29
C PRO A 31 49.77 25.15 18.23
N TYR A 32 48.92 25.43 17.24
CA TYR A 32 48.87 26.77 16.61
C TYR A 32 47.52 27.00 15.92
N ASN A 33 46.89 28.13 16.25
CA ASN A 33 45.69 28.66 15.61
C ASN A 33 46.09 29.41 14.34
N ASP A 34 45.26 29.32 13.30
CA ASP A 34 44.97 30.47 12.44
C ASP A 34 43.54 30.31 11.88
N ASP A 35 42.76 31.36 12.10
CA ASP A 35 41.44 31.60 11.56
C ASP A 35 41.53 31.92 10.05
N ASP A 36 40.57 31.43 9.26
CA ASP A 36 39.55 32.28 8.63
C ASP A 36 39.03 31.73 7.27
N ASN A 37 37.70 31.59 7.25
CA ASN A 37 36.77 31.90 6.18
C ASN A 37 36.38 30.92 5.03
N THR A 38 35.09 30.54 5.13
CA THR A 38 34.06 30.53 4.07
C THR A 38 33.74 29.24 3.33
N HIS A 39 32.99 28.34 3.99
CA HIS A 39 31.88 27.65 3.31
C HIS A 39 30.61 27.80 4.15
N LYS A 40 29.66 28.58 3.64
CA LYS A 40 28.34 28.79 4.22
C LYS A 40 27.68 27.43 4.52
N GLY A 41 27.60 27.10 5.79
CA GLY A 41 26.84 25.97 6.30
C GLY A 41 25.36 26.17 5.99
N VAL A 42 24.75 25.17 5.36
CA VAL A 42 23.30 24.98 5.44
C VAL A 42 22.99 24.76 6.92
N PRO A 43 22.07 25.53 7.54
CA PRO A 43 21.71 25.29 8.92
C PRO A 43 21.03 23.91 9.00
N ASN A 44 21.71 22.95 9.61
CA ASN A 44 21.09 21.75 10.14
C ASN A 44 20.16 22.20 11.26
N ILE A 45 18.90 22.45 10.92
CA ILE A 45 17.84 22.63 11.92
C ILE A 45 17.58 21.23 12.49
N PRO A 46 17.89 20.98 13.77
CA PRO A 46 17.51 19.73 14.41
C PRO A 46 15.97 19.70 14.43
N VAL A 47 15.37 18.75 13.72
CA VAL A 47 13.95 18.46 13.92
C VAL A 47 13.86 17.74 15.26
N GLU A 48 13.62 18.52 16.31
CA GLU A 48 13.20 18.01 17.60
C GLU A 48 11.79 17.43 17.41
N ILE A 49 11.75 16.11 17.27
CA ILE A 49 10.52 15.34 17.23
C ILE A 49 9.90 15.49 18.61
N VAL A 50 8.69 16.06 18.65
CA VAL A 50 7.80 16.12 19.81
C VAL A 50 7.85 14.80 20.56
N SER A 51 8.08 14.87 21.87
CA SER A 51 8.21 13.70 22.73
C SER A 51 6.90 12.91 22.76
N ASP A 52 7.00 11.59 22.97
CA ASP A 52 5.83 10.71 22.96
C ASP A 52 4.79 11.09 24.04
N GLU A 53 5.20 11.77 25.11
CA GLU A 53 4.35 12.37 26.15
C GLU A 53 3.39 13.43 25.59
N GLU A 54 3.90 14.33 24.76
CA GLU A 54 3.10 15.41 24.15
C GLU A 54 2.09 14.83 23.15
N MET A 55 2.49 13.81 22.40
CA MET A 55 1.59 13.04 21.53
C MET A 55 0.48 12.31 22.30
N ALA A 56 0.80 11.74 23.47
CA ALA A 56 -0.19 11.09 24.33
C ALA A 56 -1.19 12.10 24.92
N LEU A 57 -0.73 13.30 25.29
CA LEU A 57 -1.59 14.40 25.74
C LEU A 57 -2.55 14.85 24.63
N ILE A 58 -2.08 14.88 23.38
CA ILE A 58 -2.90 15.24 22.23
C ILE A 58 -3.97 14.17 21.94
N GLU A 59 -3.58 12.89 21.92
CA GLU A 59 -4.50 11.77 21.68
C GLU A 59 -5.55 11.66 22.81
N ALA A 60 -5.14 11.83 24.06
CA ALA A 60 -6.03 11.84 25.22
C ALA A 60 -6.99 13.05 25.21
N ALA A 61 -6.50 14.24 24.85
CA ALA A 61 -7.32 15.44 24.74
C ALA A 61 -8.38 15.32 23.62
N LEU A 62 -8.01 14.72 22.47
CA LEU A 62 -8.95 14.47 21.38
C LEU A 62 -9.99 13.41 21.77
N ALA A 63 -9.60 12.33 22.44
CA ALA A 63 -10.53 11.32 22.95
C ALA A 63 -11.50 11.90 24.00
N ALA A 64 -11.03 12.82 24.85
CA ALA A 64 -11.84 13.52 25.85
C ALA A 64 -12.81 14.56 25.24
N ALA A 65 -12.42 15.21 24.15
CA ALA A 65 -13.28 16.15 23.42
C ALA A 65 -14.48 15.43 22.75
N VAL A 66 -14.26 14.20 22.27
CA VAL A 66 -15.32 13.37 21.65
C VAL A 66 -16.31 12.84 22.69
N THR A 67 -15.85 12.54 23.92
CA THR A 67 -16.74 12.10 25.01
C THR A 67 -17.54 13.24 25.63
N THR A 68 -17.01 14.46 25.71
CA THR A 68 -17.74 15.64 26.21
C THR A 68 -18.83 16.13 25.26
N ALA A 69 -18.63 15.99 23.94
CA ALA A 69 -19.68 16.25 22.95
C ALA A 69 -20.87 15.27 23.03
N ARG A 70 -20.62 14.02 23.47
CA ARG A 70 -21.66 12.99 23.67
C ARG A 70 -22.41 13.09 25.00
N SER A 71 -21.80 13.68 26.02
CA SER A 71 -22.41 13.82 27.36
C SER A 71 -23.36 15.03 27.50
N SER A 72 -23.49 15.87 26.47
CA SER A 72 -24.36 17.06 26.47
C SER A 72 -25.75 16.79 25.89
N SER A 73 -26.23 15.54 25.91
CA SER A 73 -27.58 15.19 25.45
C SER A 73 -28.26 14.22 26.42
N SER A 74 -28.77 14.78 27.51
CA SER A 74 -29.78 14.18 28.41
C SER A 74 -30.97 15.15 28.45
N ALA A 75 -32.24 14.77 28.55
CA ALA A 75 -32.94 13.50 28.44
C ALA A 75 -34.44 13.86 28.30
N ILE A 76 -35.19 13.20 27.41
CA ILE A 76 -36.65 13.06 27.54
C ILE A 76 -37.00 11.59 27.22
N HIS A 77 -37.61 10.91 28.18
CA HIS A 77 -38.03 9.51 28.12
C HIS A 77 -39.36 9.29 27.36
N PRO A 78 -39.70 8.05 26.95
CA PRO A 78 -40.61 7.74 25.83
C PRO A 78 -42.02 7.29 26.29
N PRO A 79 -42.92 6.99 25.33
CA PRO A 79 -43.73 5.79 25.46
C PRO A 79 -43.61 4.82 24.27
N SER A 80 -43.96 3.57 24.60
CA SER A 80 -43.93 2.30 23.87
C SER A 80 -44.53 2.24 22.45
N CYS A 81 -43.93 1.37 21.62
CA CYS A 81 -44.57 0.30 20.82
C CYS A 81 -44.08 0.21 19.35
N SER A 82 -43.81 -1.04 18.94
CA SER A 82 -43.83 -1.62 17.57
C SER A 82 -42.78 -1.20 16.53
N SER A 83 -41.94 -2.19 16.22
CA SER A 83 -41.49 -2.65 14.89
C SER A 83 -41.63 -1.68 13.71
N GLN A 84 -40.49 -1.29 13.11
CA GLN A 84 -40.23 -1.39 11.66
C GLN A 84 -38.85 -0.81 11.30
N ASN A 85 -38.09 -1.61 10.54
CA ASN A 85 -36.87 -1.22 9.83
C ASN A 85 -37.14 -0.03 8.91
N LEU A 86 -36.40 1.07 9.03
CA LEU A 86 -36.25 2.07 7.97
C LEU A 86 -34.85 2.69 8.02
N PHE A 87 -34.01 2.29 7.07
CA PHE A 87 -32.77 2.98 6.71
C PHE A 87 -33.11 4.35 6.12
N ASN A 88 -32.58 5.42 6.70
CA ASN A 88 -32.82 6.77 6.22
C ASN A 88 -31.88 7.08 5.06
N THR A 89 -32.37 6.89 3.85
CA THR A 89 -31.83 7.39 2.58
C THR A 89 -32.20 8.86 2.46
N ARG A 90 -31.21 9.77 2.41
CA ARG A 90 -31.45 11.15 1.96
C ARG A 90 -31.18 11.24 0.47
N SER A 91 -32.27 11.30 -0.29
CA SER A 91 -32.31 11.54 -1.73
C SER A 91 -33.12 12.81 -2.03
N ILE A 92 -32.64 13.54 -3.05
CA ILE A 92 -33.28 14.56 -3.90
C ILE A 92 -33.48 15.99 -3.34
N HIS A 93 -32.82 16.95 -3.99
CA HIS A 93 -33.56 18.03 -4.66
C HIS A 93 -32.99 18.34 -6.06
N SER A 94 -33.79 17.92 -7.04
CA SER A 94 -33.80 18.27 -8.45
C SER A 94 -34.02 19.77 -8.67
N ILE A 95 -33.25 20.37 -9.59
CA ILE A 95 -33.53 21.71 -10.10
C ILE A 95 -34.19 21.59 -11.47
N THR A 96 -35.39 22.15 -11.54
CA THR A 96 -36.31 22.17 -12.68
C THR A 96 -35.85 23.13 -13.78
N LEU A 97 -36.06 22.67 -15.01
CA LEU A 97 -36.05 23.39 -16.28
C LEU A 97 -36.81 24.74 -16.25
N LEU A 98 -36.21 25.77 -16.87
CA LEU A 98 -36.95 26.84 -17.53
C LEU A 98 -36.47 27.00 -18.98
N SER A 99 -37.46 27.00 -19.86
CA SER A 99 -37.41 27.01 -21.32
C SER A 99 -37.35 28.44 -21.89
N LYS A 100 -36.58 28.66 -22.98
CA LYS A 100 -37.11 29.11 -24.30
C LYS A 100 -36.01 29.50 -25.31
N ARG A 101 -36.12 28.89 -26.51
CA ARG A 101 -35.86 29.37 -27.90
C ARG A 101 -34.41 29.75 -28.30
N GLY A 102 -33.84 29.32 -29.42
CA GLY A 102 -34.37 28.60 -30.59
C GLY A 102 -33.25 28.06 -31.50
N LEU A 103 -33.64 27.16 -32.41
CA LEU A 103 -32.84 26.57 -33.50
C LEU A 103 -32.72 27.56 -34.69
N PRO A 104 -31.77 27.40 -35.64
CA PRO A 104 -31.79 26.31 -36.63
C PRO A 104 -30.41 25.61 -36.81
N SER A 105 -30.35 24.28 -36.86
CA SER A 105 -30.36 23.44 -38.08
C SER A 105 -29.41 23.91 -39.19
N SER A 106 -28.24 23.27 -39.26
CA SER A 106 -27.55 22.96 -40.50
C SER A 106 -26.79 21.65 -40.31
N GLN A 107 -27.30 20.60 -40.97
CA GLN A 107 -26.60 19.37 -41.30
C GLN A 107 -25.46 19.67 -42.30
N LEU A 108 -24.56 18.70 -42.49
CA LEU A 108 -23.42 18.58 -43.46
C LEU A 108 -22.05 18.58 -42.75
N ASP A 109 -21.08 17.77 -43.12
CA ASP A 109 -21.00 16.49 -43.81
C ASP A 109 -19.58 15.96 -43.51
N VAL A 110 -19.36 14.66 -43.64
CA VAL A 110 -18.00 14.08 -43.60
C VAL A 110 -17.28 14.41 -44.91
N GLU A 111 -15.96 14.56 -44.82
CA GLU A 111 -14.97 14.81 -45.90
C GLU A 111 -14.58 16.28 -46.14
N ASP A 112 -13.52 16.74 -45.47
CA ASP A 112 -12.46 17.45 -46.20
C ASP A 112 -11.08 17.25 -45.56
N LEU A 113 -10.09 17.18 -46.43
CA LEU A 113 -8.77 16.65 -46.24
C LEU A 113 -7.83 17.58 -45.46
N CYS A 114 -6.88 16.93 -44.79
CA CYS A 114 -5.56 17.43 -44.47
C CYS A 114 -5.02 18.52 -45.42
N LYS A 115 -4.67 19.69 -44.87
CA LYS A 115 -3.33 20.30 -44.89
C LYS A 115 -3.37 21.76 -44.42
N SER A 116 -2.89 22.04 -43.20
CA SER A 116 -2.00 23.18 -42.97
C SER A 116 -1.33 23.04 -41.59
N SER A 117 -0.01 22.99 -41.63
CA SER A 117 0.90 22.94 -40.49
C SER A 117 1.04 24.30 -39.82
N SER A 118 0.66 24.43 -38.55
CA SER A 118 1.37 25.28 -37.59
C SER A 118 0.84 25.09 -36.17
N THR A 119 1.76 24.63 -35.31
CA THR A 119 1.75 24.77 -33.85
C THR A 119 0.64 24.01 -33.11
N GLN A 120 0.69 22.67 -33.17
CA GLN A 120 0.19 21.87 -32.06
C GLN A 120 0.98 22.26 -30.81
N LYS A 121 0.44 23.17 -30.00
CA LYS A 121 0.63 23.08 -28.54
C LYS A 121 0.30 21.63 -28.22
N LYS A 122 1.31 20.81 -27.92
CA LYS A 122 1.08 19.51 -27.29
C LYS A 122 0.11 19.80 -26.15
N ILE A 123 -1.13 19.35 -26.29
CA ILE A 123 -2.04 19.27 -25.16
C ILE A 123 -1.24 18.43 -24.18
N LYS A 124 -0.71 19.07 -23.14
CA LYS A 124 -0.03 18.38 -22.05
C LYS A 124 -1.15 17.65 -21.34
N VAL A 125 -1.53 16.48 -21.88
CA VAL A 125 -2.44 15.57 -21.21
C VAL A 125 -1.79 15.36 -19.86
N ASN A 126 -2.42 15.88 -18.81
CA ASN A 126 -1.90 15.77 -17.48
C ASN A 126 -1.90 14.26 -17.17
N GLU A 127 -0.73 13.64 -17.20
CA GLU A 127 -0.62 12.19 -17.07
C GLU A 127 -1.08 11.79 -15.67
N SER A 128 -2.05 10.88 -15.60
CA SER A 128 -2.59 10.39 -14.32
C SER A 128 -1.50 9.80 -13.42
N LEU A 129 -1.71 9.79 -12.10
CA LEU A 129 -0.75 9.21 -11.16
C LEU A 129 -0.50 7.72 -11.47
N LEU A 130 -1.54 7.00 -11.89
CA LEU A 130 -1.46 5.60 -12.28
C LEU A 130 -0.52 5.41 -13.49
N GLN A 131 -0.73 6.17 -14.56
CA GLN A 131 0.10 6.07 -15.78
C GLN A 131 1.53 6.52 -15.53
N ARG A 132 1.73 7.57 -14.72
CA ARG A 132 3.05 8.13 -14.46
C ARG A 132 3.89 7.25 -13.54
N PHE A 133 3.30 6.68 -12.49
CA PHE A 133 4.05 6.01 -11.43
C PHE A 133 3.88 4.50 -11.36
N ARG A 134 2.87 3.92 -12.03
CA ARG A 134 2.53 2.48 -11.94
C ARG A 134 2.37 1.78 -13.30
N ARG A 135 2.80 2.42 -14.38
CA ARG A 135 2.89 1.79 -15.72
C ARG A 135 3.66 0.45 -15.63
N ASN A 136 3.01 -0.63 -16.07
CA ASN A 136 3.54 -1.99 -16.12
C ASN A 136 4.05 -2.53 -14.76
N LYS A 137 3.62 -1.95 -13.65
CA LYS A 137 3.98 -2.41 -12.28
C LYS A 137 2.78 -2.89 -11.48
N GLY A 138 1.59 -2.40 -11.82
CA GLY A 138 0.39 -2.59 -11.02
C GLY A 138 0.38 -1.66 -9.80
N LEU A 139 -0.81 -1.34 -9.32
CA LEU A 139 -1.03 -0.52 -8.13
C LEU A 139 -0.86 -1.38 -6.88
N ALA A 140 0.01 -1.00 -5.94
CA ALA A 140 0.18 -1.79 -4.74
C ALA A 140 -1.01 -1.59 -3.79
N VAL A 141 -1.40 -2.60 -3.01
CA VAL A 141 -2.38 -2.40 -1.92
C VAL A 141 -1.89 -1.33 -0.94
N THR A 142 -0.57 -1.22 -0.72
CA THR A 142 0.01 -0.14 0.10
C THR A 142 -0.12 1.26 -0.53
N ASP A 143 -0.39 1.36 -1.82
CA ASP A 143 -0.71 2.64 -2.48
C ASP A 143 -2.15 3.06 -2.17
N ILE A 144 -3.09 2.11 -2.19
CA ILE A 144 -4.49 2.33 -1.78
C ILE A 144 -4.55 2.78 -0.32
N THR A 145 -3.90 2.03 0.58
CA THR A 145 -3.94 2.36 2.01
C THR A 145 -3.24 3.69 2.31
N ARG A 146 -2.16 4.06 1.59
CA ARG A 146 -1.58 5.40 1.76
C ARG A 146 -2.46 6.52 1.23
N THR A 147 -3.20 6.25 0.16
CA THR A 147 -4.17 7.21 -0.39
C THR A 147 -5.27 7.46 0.64
N GLU A 148 -5.82 6.40 1.24
CA GLU A 148 -6.80 6.50 2.33
C GLU A 148 -6.23 7.27 3.54
N TRP A 149 -4.95 7.08 3.88
CA TRP A 149 -4.35 7.80 5.01
C TRP A 149 -4.31 9.31 4.80
N CYS A 150 -3.86 9.75 3.62
CA CYS A 150 -3.90 11.15 3.16
C CYS A 150 -3.54 11.21 1.67
N GLU A 151 -4.51 11.57 0.83
CA GLU A 151 -4.34 11.59 -0.63
C GLU A 151 -3.28 12.61 -1.06
N LYS A 152 -3.30 13.81 -0.48
CA LYS A 152 -2.30 14.84 -0.78
C LYS A 152 -0.90 14.41 -0.35
N GLN A 153 -0.77 13.70 0.77
CA GLN A 153 0.52 13.15 1.18
C GLN A 153 1.00 12.08 0.19
N MET A 154 0.09 11.24 -0.32
CA MET A 154 0.43 10.22 -1.30
C MET A 154 0.95 10.85 -2.60
N GLU A 155 0.26 11.87 -3.11
CA GLU A 155 0.71 12.62 -4.28
C GLU A 155 2.09 13.26 -4.08
N LEU A 156 2.28 14.01 -2.98
CA LEU A 156 3.55 14.67 -2.67
C LEU A 156 4.68 13.63 -2.51
N CYS A 157 4.38 12.46 -1.95
CA CYS A 157 5.34 11.36 -1.85
C CYS A 157 5.76 10.78 -3.20
N LEU A 158 4.84 10.70 -4.16
CA LEU A 158 5.16 10.26 -5.53
C LEU A 158 6.00 11.32 -6.26
N LEU A 159 5.67 12.60 -6.09
CA LEU A 159 6.34 13.70 -6.77
C LEU A 159 7.74 13.98 -6.25
N SER A 160 7.97 13.86 -4.94
CA SER A 160 9.27 14.12 -4.33
C SER A 160 10.28 13.00 -4.57
N GLY A 161 9.81 11.77 -4.79
CA GLY A 161 10.65 10.56 -4.91
C GLY A 161 11.36 10.14 -3.60
N VAL A 162 11.25 10.92 -2.51
CA VAL A 162 11.97 10.66 -1.26
C VAL A 162 11.03 10.07 -0.23
N ARG A 163 11.27 8.80 0.11
CA ARG A 163 10.61 8.13 1.23
C ARG A 163 11.63 7.83 2.32
N LYS A 164 11.51 8.50 3.46
CA LYS A 164 12.30 8.19 4.64
C LYS A 164 11.61 7.06 5.41
N LYS A 165 12.34 5.97 5.68
CA LYS A 165 11.87 4.94 6.61
C LYS A 165 12.10 5.45 8.03
N THR A 166 11.09 5.30 8.89
CA THR A 166 11.24 5.59 10.32
C THR A 166 11.78 4.37 11.05
N LYS A 167 12.38 4.56 12.23
CA LYS A 167 12.82 3.44 13.08
C LYS A 167 11.69 2.47 13.40
N ALA A 168 10.47 3.00 13.65
CA ALA A 168 9.28 2.20 13.89
C ALA A 168 8.91 1.33 12.68
N MET A 169 9.05 1.86 11.45
CA MET A 169 8.80 1.09 10.22
C MET A 169 9.87 0.02 10.00
N GLU A 170 11.13 0.32 10.28
CA GLU A 170 12.23 -0.65 10.17
C GLU A 170 12.07 -1.80 11.17
N ALA A 171 11.68 -1.50 12.42
CA ALA A 171 11.34 -2.51 13.43
C ALA A 171 10.16 -3.39 12.99
N GLY A 172 9.13 -2.79 12.38
CA GLY A 172 8.02 -3.53 11.78
C GLY A 172 8.49 -4.49 10.69
N ILE A 173 9.26 -4.00 9.70
CA ILE A 173 9.81 -4.83 8.62
C ILE A 173 10.64 -6.00 9.19
N ALA A 174 11.46 -5.74 10.21
CA ALA A 174 12.25 -6.77 10.87
C ALA A 174 11.37 -7.83 11.53
N ARG A 175 10.27 -7.43 12.19
CA ARG A 175 9.32 -8.36 12.81
C ARG A 175 8.63 -9.25 11.77
N HIS A 176 8.17 -8.70 10.66
CA HIS A 176 7.60 -9.50 9.56
C HIS A 176 8.60 -10.50 8.99
N ALA A 177 9.86 -10.07 8.78
CA ALA A 177 10.91 -10.96 8.31
C ALA A 177 11.22 -12.10 9.31
N MET A 178 11.11 -11.84 10.62
CA MET A 178 11.22 -12.88 11.65
C MET A 178 10.04 -13.84 11.59
N LEU A 179 8.80 -13.32 11.51
CA LEU A 179 7.59 -14.14 11.41
C LEU A 179 7.62 -15.03 10.18
N GLU A 180 8.01 -14.51 9.02
CA GLU A 180 8.16 -15.31 7.80
C GLU A 180 9.20 -16.43 7.97
N ALA A 181 10.33 -16.15 8.63
CA ALA A 181 11.39 -17.12 8.87
C ALA A 181 11.01 -18.26 9.84
N GLU A 182 9.98 -18.09 10.65
CA GLU A 182 9.45 -19.14 11.54
C GLU A 182 8.84 -20.31 10.73
N VAL A 183 8.25 -20.00 9.58
CA VAL A 183 7.53 -20.97 8.74
C VAL A 183 8.26 -21.28 7.44
N VAL A 184 9.12 -20.37 6.96
CA VAL A 184 9.76 -20.48 5.65
C VAL A 184 11.27 -20.34 5.75
N LYS A 185 11.99 -21.26 5.11
CA LYS A 185 13.41 -21.08 4.80
C LYS A 185 13.59 -20.32 3.49
N LYS A 186 14.34 -19.21 3.50
CA LYS A 186 14.68 -18.48 2.28
C LYS A 186 15.90 -19.07 1.57
N VAL A 187 15.78 -19.28 0.27
CA VAL A 187 16.87 -19.59 -0.67
C VAL A 187 17.12 -18.37 -1.54
N LYS A 188 18.37 -18.11 -1.86
CA LYS A 188 18.76 -17.00 -2.73
C LYS A 188 18.76 -17.49 -4.18
N VAL A 189 18.05 -16.78 -5.04
CA VAL A 189 17.96 -17.06 -6.47
C VAL A 189 18.38 -15.82 -7.26
N GLN A 190 19.12 -16.03 -8.33
CA GLN A 190 19.54 -15.01 -9.28
C GLN A 190 18.44 -14.81 -10.32
N VAL A 191 18.03 -13.56 -10.48
CA VAL A 191 17.02 -13.15 -11.46
C VAL A 191 17.73 -12.44 -12.61
N LYS A 192 17.56 -12.94 -13.84
CA LYS A 192 18.24 -12.39 -15.03
C LYS A 192 17.31 -11.54 -15.91
N SER A 193 16.00 -11.71 -15.79
CA SER A 193 14.99 -11.03 -16.61
C SER A 193 13.76 -10.57 -15.81
N ALA A 194 12.88 -9.79 -16.45
CA ALA A 194 11.60 -9.43 -15.85
C ALA A 194 10.70 -10.68 -15.71
N GLU A 195 10.80 -11.61 -16.66
CA GLU A 195 10.12 -12.90 -16.66
C GLU A 195 10.58 -13.78 -15.50
N ASP A 196 11.89 -13.84 -15.22
CA ASP A 196 12.42 -14.54 -14.03
C ASP A 196 11.86 -13.93 -12.74
N ASN A 197 11.74 -12.61 -12.67
CA ASN A 197 11.17 -11.92 -11.50
C ASN A 197 9.71 -12.30 -11.27
N TRP A 198 8.93 -12.36 -12.35
CA TRP A 198 7.53 -12.78 -12.30
C TRP A 198 7.37 -14.26 -12.01
N ALA A 199 8.16 -15.12 -12.67
CA ALA A 199 8.19 -16.56 -12.39
C ALA A 199 8.45 -16.80 -10.91
N LEU A 200 9.44 -16.11 -10.33
CA LEU A 200 9.76 -16.22 -8.91
C LEU A 200 8.58 -15.82 -8.00
N LYS A 201 7.88 -14.71 -8.30
CA LYS A 201 6.70 -14.29 -7.53
C LYS A 201 5.58 -15.33 -7.58
N LEU A 202 5.30 -15.86 -8.77
CA LEU A 202 4.27 -16.88 -8.96
C LEU A 202 4.64 -18.19 -8.27
N LEU A 203 5.91 -18.61 -8.34
CA LEU A 203 6.43 -19.75 -7.61
C LEU A 203 6.28 -19.58 -6.09
N ASN A 204 6.62 -18.40 -5.57
CA ASN A 204 6.46 -18.09 -4.14
C ASN A 204 5.00 -18.15 -3.69
N PHE A 205 4.05 -17.71 -4.53
CA PHE A 205 2.63 -17.94 -4.27
C PHE A 205 2.30 -19.42 -4.20
N THR A 206 2.71 -20.21 -5.20
CA THR A 206 2.40 -21.65 -5.22
C THR A 206 3.00 -22.40 -4.02
N PHE A 207 4.19 -21.98 -3.58
CA PHE A 207 4.78 -22.48 -2.34
C PHE A 207 3.90 -22.16 -1.14
N GLY A 208 3.49 -20.90 -0.99
CA GLY A 208 2.69 -20.49 0.17
C GLY A 208 1.32 -21.16 0.20
N VAL A 209 0.70 -21.39 -0.97
CA VAL A 209 -0.54 -22.18 -1.06
C VAL A 209 -0.32 -23.63 -0.65
N ASN A 210 0.74 -24.28 -1.15
CA ASN A 210 1.05 -25.65 -0.72
C ASN A 210 1.31 -25.70 0.79
N GLN A 211 2.06 -24.74 1.33
CA GLN A 211 2.31 -24.63 2.76
C GLN A 211 1.00 -24.49 3.56
N LEU A 212 0.10 -23.62 3.11
CA LEU A 212 -1.20 -23.44 3.74
C LEU A 212 -2.05 -24.73 3.72
N LEU A 213 -2.04 -25.46 2.61
CA LEU A 213 -2.83 -26.69 2.46
C LEU A 213 -2.28 -27.87 3.30
N PHE A 214 -0.96 -27.98 3.43
CA PHE A 214 -0.31 -29.09 4.16
C PHE A 214 -0.04 -28.79 5.64
N GLU A 215 0.41 -27.58 5.96
CA GLU A 215 0.84 -27.17 7.30
C GLU A 215 -0.22 -26.32 8.02
N GLY A 216 -1.22 -25.80 7.30
CA GLY A 216 -2.31 -24.99 7.85
C GLY A 216 -1.94 -23.52 8.10
N LEU A 217 -0.75 -23.08 7.70
CA LEU A 217 -0.26 -21.72 7.91
C LEU A 217 0.66 -21.32 6.77
N THR A 218 0.54 -20.09 6.27
CA THR A 218 1.54 -19.47 5.40
C THR A 218 1.68 -17.99 5.72
N ARG A 219 2.83 -17.41 5.36
CA ARG A 219 3.16 -16.00 5.58
C ARG A 219 3.79 -15.38 4.35
N GLU A 220 3.61 -14.07 4.23
CA GLU A 220 4.13 -13.24 3.13
C GLU A 220 3.72 -13.77 1.74
N LEU A 221 2.45 -14.16 1.57
CA LEU A 221 1.92 -14.73 0.33
C LEU A 221 1.71 -13.61 -0.73
N PRO A 222 2.44 -13.62 -1.86
CA PRO A 222 2.27 -12.60 -2.88
C PRO A 222 0.98 -12.81 -3.67
N VAL A 223 0.11 -11.80 -3.74
CA VAL A 223 -1.17 -11.85 -4.46
C VAL A 223 -1.28 -10.73 -5.48
N MET A 224 -2.05 -10.99 -6.54
CA MET A 224 -2.34 -9.98 -7.55
C MET A 224 -3.66 -10.28 -8.26
N GLY A 225 -4.25 -9.26 -8.84
CA GLY A 225 -5.51 -9.41 -9.56
C GLY A 225 -5.90 -8.13 -10.29
N LEU A 226 -6.92 -8.24 -11.14
CA LEU A 226 -7.49 -7.11 -11.83
C LEU A 226 -8.69 -6.58 -11.03
N VAL A 227 -8.66 -5.30 -10.65
CA VAL A 227 -9.68 -4.66 -9.83
C VAL A 227 -10.13 -3.38 -10.53
N GLU A 228 -11.41 -3.31 -10.93
CA GLU A 228 -11.97 -2.16 -11.66
C GLU A 228 -11.10 -1.75 -12.86
N GLY A 229 -10.56 -2.74 -13.59
CA GLY A 229 -9.68 -2.53 -14.76
C GLY A 229 -8.23 -2.16 -14.45
N VAL A 230 -7.84 -2.12 -13.17
CA VAL A 230 -6.48 -1.81 -12.72
C VAL A 230 -5.82 -3.05 -12.11
N TRP A 231 -4.63 -3.40 -12.59
CA TRP A 231 -3.82 -4.45 -11.96
C TRP A 231 -3.38 -4.02 -10.58
N MET A 232 -3.73 -4.81 -9.56
CA MET A 232 -3.31 -4.61 -8.19
C MET A 232 -2.39 -5.73 -7.73
N VAL A 233 -1.42 -5.38 -6.89
CA VAL A 233 -0.43 -6.32 -6.32
C VAL A 233 -0.30 -6.12 -4.82
N GLY A 234 -0.03 -7.20 -4.10
CA GLY A 234 0.02 -7.22 -2.65
C GLY A 234 0.81 -8.40 -2.09
N VAL A 235 1.05 -8.36 -0.79
CA VAL A 235 1.64 -9.47 -0.03
C VAL A 235 0.81 -9.63 1.24
N ILE A 236 0.20 -10.80 1.41
CA ILE A 236 -0.63 -11.11 2.57
C ILE A 236 0.29 -11.59 3.69
N ASP A 237 0.26 -10.89 4.82
CA ASP A 237 1.16 -11.14 5.95
C ASP A 237 1.03 -12.57 6.48
N GLU A 238 -0.19 -13.02 6.78
CA GLU A 238 -0.45 -14.34 7.34
C GLU A 238 -1.81 -14.89 6.86
N ILE A 239 -1.85 -16.18 6.55
CA ILE A 239 -3.09 -16.92 6.30
C ILE A 239 -3.05 -18.20 7.13
N GLN A 240 -4.10 -18.43 7.91
CA GLN A 240 -4.27 -19.63 8.73
C GLN A 240 -5.46 -20.44 8.25
N MET A 241 -5.32 -21.76 8.20
CA MET A 241 -6.41 -22.67 7.87
C MET A 241 -7.22 -22.96 9.14
N LEU A 242 -8.47 -22.48 9.17
CA LEU A 242 -9.40 -22.79 10.26
C LEU A 242 -10.17 -24.07 9.98
N GLU A 243 -10.41 -24.87 11.02
CA GLU A 243 -11.29 -26.03 10.96
C GLU A 243 -12.66 -25.65 11.53
N ILE A 244 -13.64 -25.46 10.65
CA ILE A 244 -15.03 -25.17 11.02
C ILE A 244 -15.87 -26.40 10.68
N GLY A 245 -16.10 -27.23 11.69
CA GLY A 245 -16.76 -28.53 11.51
C GLY A 245 -15.92 -29.46 10.64
N THR A 246 -16.45 -29.86 9.48
CA THR A 246 -15.73 -30.69 8.50
C THR A 246 -15.05 -29.85 7.41
N CYS A 247 -15.20 -28.53 7.42
CA CYS A 247 -14.67 -27.64 6.40
C CYS A 247 -13.37 -26.98 6.86
N LYS A 248 -12.42 -26.87 5.93
CA LYS A 248 -11.19 -26.10 6.11
C LYS A 248 -11.33 -24.77 5.38
N VAL A 249 -11.21 -23.66 6.12
CA VAL A 249 -11.47 -22.31 5.61
C VAL A 249 -10.28 -21.39 5.93
N PRO A 250 -9.61 -20.80 4.93
CA PRO A 250 -8.50 -19.89 5.13
C PRO A 250 -8.97 -18.56 5.74
N MET A 251 -8.39 -18.15 6.85
CA MET A 251 -8.58 -16.83 7.45
C MET A 251 -7.32 -15.98 7.24
N LEU A 252 -7.50 -14.75 6.78
CA LEU A 252 -6.41 -13.80 6.56
C LEU A 252 -6.18 -12.98 7.84
N ILE A 253 -4.90 -12.80 8.17
CA ILE A 253 -4.44 -12.13 9.37
C ILE A 253 -3.38 -11.11 8.97
N ASP A 254 -3.49 -9.89 9.48
CA ASP A 254 -2.50 -8.82 9.30
C ASP A 254 -1.97 -8.44 10.68
N THR A 255 -0.64 -8.43 10.81
CA THR A 255 0.02 -8.12 12.08
C THR A 255 0.63 -6.74 12.00
N LYS A 256 0.13 -5.80 12.81
CA LYS A 256 0.69 -4.45 12.94
C LYS A 256 1.52 -4.34 14.20
N THR A 257 2.75 -3.86 14.05
CA THR A 257 3.63 -3.60 15.20
C THR A 257 3.45 -2.17 15.71
N ARG A 258 3.51 -2.00 17.04
CA ARG A 258 3.39 -0.69 17.70
C ARG A 258 4.48 -0.49 18.73
N MET A 259 5.07 0.71 18.74
CA MET A 259 5.97 1.12 19.82
C MET A 259 5.22 1.30 21.14
N ARG A 260 3.99 1.82 21.07
CA ARG A 260 3.14 2.09 22.24
C ARG A 260 2.22 0.90 22.50
N HIS A 261 2.11 0.54 23.77
CA HIS A 261 1.19 -0.50 24.25
C HIS A 261 -0.25 0.02 24.39
N THR A 262 -0.75 0.72 23.37
CA THR A 262 -2.08 1.32 23.32
C THR A 262 -2.80 0.94 22.04
N ILE A 263 -4.14 0.91 22.11
CA ILE A 263 -5.00 0.69 20.95
C ILE A 263 -4.80 1.87 19.99
N PRO A 264 -4.56 1.61 18.69
CA PRO A 264 -4.36 2.68 17.72
C PRO A 264 -5.65 3.47 17.46
N ALA A 265 -5.51 4.70 16.95
CA ALA A 265 -6.65 5.54 16.61
C ALA A 265 -7.49 4.95 15.47
N GLU A 266 -8.75 5.37 15.35
CA GLU A 266 -9.67 4.86 14.32
C GLU A 266 -9.09 4.91 12.90
N PRO A 267 -8.44 5.98 12.42
CA PRO A 267 -7.90 6.00 11.06
C PRO A 267 -6.79 4.96 10.83
N GLN A 268 -6.02 4.61 11.87
CA GLN A 268 -5.01 3.56 11.78
C GLN A 268 -5.63 2.16 11.74
N GLN A 269 -6.72 1.95 12.48
CA GLN A 269 -7.50 0.71 12.41
C GLN A 269 -8.18 0.56 11.05
N ARG A 270 -8.84 1.63 10.56
CA ARG A 270 -9.47 1.71 9.24
C ARG A 270 -8.50 1.35 8.12
N ASN A 271 -7.27 1.86 8.20
CA ASN A 271 -6.21 1.55 7.24
C ASN A 271 -5.84 0.06 7.20
N GLY A 272 -5.67 -0.56 8.37
CA GLY A 272 -5.38 -2.00 8.50
C GLY A 272 -6.55 -2.87 8.00
N LYS A 273 -7.79 -2.47 8.30
CA LYS A 273 -9.00 -3.13 7.79
C LYS A 273 -9.08 -3.05 6.27
N LEU A 274 -8.87 -1.87 5.70
CA LEU A 274 -8.82 -1.67 4.24
C LEU A 274 -7.77 -2.56 3.58
N GLN A 275 -6.57 -2.66 4.17
CA GLN A 275 -5.51 -3.52 3.66
C GLN A 275 -5.94 -5.00 3.60
N LEU A 276 -6.46 -5.54 4.69
CA LEU A 276 -6.94 -6.92 4.77
C LEU A 276 -8.11 -7.18 3.81
N MET A 277 -9.06 -6.25 3.71
CA MET A 277 -10.18 -6.38 2.78
C MET A 277 -9.71 -6.38 1.31
N CYS A 278 -8.73 -5.54 0.95
CA CYS A 278 -8.09 -5.58 -0.37
C CYS A 278 -7.45 -6.95 -0.64
N TYR A 279 -6.70 -7.49 0.32
CA TYR A 279 -6.06 -8.79 0.17
C TYR A 279 -7.06 -9.94 0.01
N LYS A 280 -8.12 -9.95 0.84
CA LYS A 280 -9.22 -10.92 0.70
C LYS A 280 -9.86 -10.82 -0.68
N PHE A 281 -10.17 -9.61 -1.14
CA PHE A 281 -10.78 -9.41 -2.44
C PHE A 281 -9.90 -9.93 -3.59
N LEU A 282 -8.59 -9.63 -3.56
CA LEU A 282 -7.65 -10.15 -4.56
C LEU A 282 -7.58 -11.67 -4.56
N LEU A 283 -7.50 -12.28 -3.37
CA LEU A 283 -7.42 -13.74 -3.24
C LEU A 283 -8.73 -14.42 -3.66
N ASP A 284 -9.88 -13.89 -3.26
CA ASP A 284 -11.18 -14.43 -3.64
C ASP A 284 -11.43 -14.34 -5.15
N CYS A 285 -11.07 -13.23 -5.80
CA CYS A 285 -11.15 -13.11 -7.25
C CYS A 285 -10.26 -14.13 -7.95
N LEU A 286 -9.04 -14.38 -7.45
CA LEU A 286 -8.16 -15.41 -8.00
C LEU A 286 -8.76 -16.83 -7.89
N ILE A 287 -9.47 -17.12 -6.80
CA ILE A 287 -10.10 -18.41 -6.54
C ILE A 287 -11.38 -18.59 -7.39
N CYS A 288 -12.23 -17.57 -7.45
CA CYS A 288 -13.57 -17.64 -8.04
C CYS A 288 -13.58 -17.32 -9.53
N ASP A 289 -12.93 -16.22 -9.94
CA ASP A 289 -12.99 -15.68 -11.30
C ASP A 289 -11.82 -16.17 -12.17
N GLY A 290 -10.79 -16.73 -11.52
CA GLY A 290 -9.58 -17.23 -12.16
C GLY A 290 -8.60 -16.13 -12.55
N PHE A 291 -7.69 -16.46 -13.46
CA PHE A 291 -6.57 -15.58 -13.81
C PHE A 291 -6.57 -15.22 -15.31
N SER A 292 -6.56 -13.92 -15.60
CA SER A 292 -6.56 -13.40 -16.97
C SER A 292 -5.14 -13.40 -17.59
N THR A 293 -4.67 -14.56 -18.02
CA THR A 293 -3.31 -14.78 -18.55
C THR A 293 -2.89 -13.81 -19.66
N ARG A 294 -3.77 -13.55 -20.65
CA ARG A 294 -3.43 -12.64 -21.76
C ARG A 294 -3.22 -11.22 -21.28
N GLN A 295 -4.17 -10.70 -20.50
CA GLN A 295 -4.08 -9.35 -19.94
C GLN A 295 -2.88 -9.18 -19.00
N PHE A 296 -2.49 -10.25 -18.30
CA PHE A 296 -1.28 -10.27 -17.48
C PHE A 296 -0.03 -10.06 -18.34
N PHE A 297 0.17 -10.88 -19.36
CA PHE A 297 1.34 -10.74 -20.24
C PHE A 297 1.37 -9.38 -20.95
N ASP A 298 0.23 -8.92 -21.44
CA ASP A 298 0.11 -7.64 -22.14
C ASP A 298 0.44 -6.45 -21.21
N PHE A 299 -0.17 -6.41 -20.03
CA PHE A 299 0.01 -5.30 -19.09
C PHE A 299 1.44 -5.20 -18.54
N PHE A 300 2.03 -6.34 -18.19
CA PHE A 300 3.40 -6.38 -17.68
C PHE A 300 4.46 -6.40 -18.77
N SER A 301 4.05 -6.43 -20.06
CA SER A 301 4.94 -6.47 -21.23
C SER A 301 5.91 -7.65 -21.18
N LEU A 302 5.38 -8.83 -20.86
CA LEU A 302 6.16 -10.06 -20.66
C LEU A 302 6.03 -11.00 -21.85
N ASN A 303 7.10 -11.74 -22.16
CA ASN A 303 7.06 -12.79 -23.17
C ASN A 303 6.69 -14.16 -22.55
N PRO A 304 5.53 -14.77 -22.89
CA PRO A 304 5.12 -16.08 -22.36
C PRO A 304 6.15 -17.19 -22.65
N HIS A 305 6.82 -17.09 -23.80
CA HIS A 305 7.76 -18.10 -24.29
C HIS A 305 9.21 -17.83 -23.90
N SER A 306 9.46 -16.84 -23.03
CA SER A 306 10.80 -16.61 -22.49
C SER A 306 11.26 -17.85 -21.73
N ILE A 307 12.45 -18.33 -22.06
CA ILE A 307 13.12 -19.41 -21.33
C ILE A 307 13.55 -18.86 -19.98
N LEU A 308 13.23 -19.58 -18.90
CA LEU A 308 13.60 -19.21 -17.54
C LEU A 308 15.05 -19.57 -17.25
N SER A 309 15.67 -18.85 -16.31
CA SER A 309 17.02 -19.22 -15.86
C SER A 309 17.05 -20.60 -15.19
N GLU A 310 18.21 -21.27 -15.27
CA GLU A 310 18.43 -22.60 -14.69
C GLU A 310 18.05 -22.64 -13.20
N GLU A 311 18.40 -21.61 -12.41
CA GLU A 311 18.03 -21.58 -10.99
C GLU A 311 16.51 -21.54 -10.76
N ILE A 312 15.75 -20.84 -11.61
CA ILE A 312 14.28 -20.80 -11.53
C ILE A 312 13.69 -22.14 -12.00
N ALA A 313 14.23 -22.72 -13.06
CA ALA A 313 13.82 -24.04 -13.55
C ALA A 313 14.07 -25.14 -12.51
N ASP A 314 15.24 -25.14 -11.87
CA ASP A 314 15.60 -26.07 -10.78
C ASP A 314 14.68 -25.88 -9.56
N SER A 315 14.38 -24.62 -9.23
CA SER A 315 13.40 -24.32 -8.18
C SER A 315 12.04 -24.94 -8.50
N SER A 316 11.56 -24.85 -9.75
CA SER A 316 10.30 -25.49 -10.15
C SER A 316 10.35 -27.01 -9.97
N ALA A 317 11.45 -27.65 -10.37
CA ALA A 317 11.63 -29.09 -10.25
C ALA A 317 11.55 -29.57 -8.80
N SER A 318 12.06 -28.76 -7.86
CA SER A 318 11.96 -29.04 -6.42
C SER A 318 10.51 -29.04 -5.90
N PHE A 319 9.59 -28.36 -6.59
CA PHE A 319 8.15 -28.37 -6.32
C PHE A 319 7.39 -29.51 -7.02
N GLY A 320 8.12 -30.41 -7.69
CA GLY A 320 7.53 -31.57 -8.36
C GLY A 320 6.96 -31.27 -9.75
N PHE A 321 7.34 -30.15 -10.39
CA PHE A 321 6.98 -29.87 -11.77
C PHE A 321 8.15 -29.21 -12.52
N THR A 322 8.25 -29.40 -13.83
CA THR A 322 9.34 -28.82 -14.62
C THR A 322 8.82 -27.67 -15.47
N ALA A 323 9.19 -26.43 -15.15
CA ALA A 323 8.90 -25.26 -15.97
C ALA A 323 10.10 -24.88 -16.83
N LYS A 324 9.89 -24.74 -18.14
CA LYS A 324 10.91 -24.22 -19.07
C LYS A 324 10.68 -22.76 -19.40
N THR A 325 9.41 -22.35 -19.45
CA THR A 325 8.96 -21.02 -19.86
C THR A 325 8.12 -20.36 -18.78
N LEU A 326 7.96 -19.04 -18.88
CA LEU A 326 7.08 -18.30 -17.97
C LEU A 326 5.61 -18.79 -18.08
N ASP A 327 5.15 -19.17 -19.27
CA ASP A 327 3.82 -19.77 -19.47
C ASP A 327 3.63 -21.07 -18.69
N ASP A 328 4.65 -21.93 -18.58
CA ASP A 328 4.58 -23.13 -17.75
C ASP A 328 4.32 -22.79 -16.28
N VAL A 329 5.00 -21.77 -15.76
CA VAL A 329 4.82 -21.29 -14.37
C VAL A 329 3.44 -20.68 -14.18
N VAL A 330 2.93 -19.90 -15.13
CA VAL A 330 1.59 -19.33 -15.06
C VAL A 330 0.53 -20.42 -15.05
N ARG A 331 0.65 -21.45 -15.90
CA ARG A 331 -0.27 -22.60 -15.89
C ARG A 331 -0.27 -23.33 -14.54
N TYR A 332 0.91 -23.54 -13.96
CA TYR A 332 1.02 -24.16 -12.64
C TYR A 332 0.40 -23.28 -11.54
N TYR A 333 0.66 -21.97 -11.58
CA TYR A 333 0.06 -21.00 -10.68
C TYR A 333 -1.47 -21.03 -10.71
N ILE A 334 -2.08 -21.04 -11.90
CA ILE A 334 -3.55 -21.10 -12.06
C ILE A 334 -4.11 -22.39 -11.48
N ASN A 335 -3.47 -23.52 -11.75
CA ASN A 335 -3.87 -24.81 -11.17
C ASN A 335 -3.80 -24.75 -9.64
N CYS A 336 -2.77 -24.11 -9.08
CA CYS A 336 -2.60 -23.94 -7.65
C CYS A 336 -3.70 -23.06 -7.03
N CYS A 337 -4.08 -21.96 -7.68
CA CYS A 337 -5.22 -21.13 -7.26
C CYS A 337 -6.51 -21.95 -7.17
N SER A 338 -6.76 -22.86 -8.11
CA SER A 338 -7.98 -23.68 -8.12
C SER A 338 -8.06 -24.72 -6.99
N MET A 339 -6.96 -24.97 -6.27
CA MET A 339 -6.93 -25.88 -5.12
C MET A 339 -7.35 -25.19 -3.82
N LEU A 340 -7.38 -23.85 -3.77
CA LEU A 340 -7.73 -23.13 -2.56
C LEU A 340 -9.24 -23.14 -2.33
N PRO A 341 -9.70 -23.48 -1.11
CA PRO A 341 -11.09 -23.28 -0.73
C PRO A 341 -11.42 -21.78 -0.59
N PRO A 342 -12.72 -21.41 -0.63
CA PRO A 342 -13.16 -20.04 -0.36
C PRO A 342 -12.66 -19.53 0.99
N THR A 343 -12.25 -18.26 1.06
CA THR A 343 -11.71 -17.68 2.29
C THR A 343 -12.82 -17.31 3.29
N HIS A 344 -12.46 -17.23 4.57
CA HIS A 344 -13.36 -16.90 5.67
C HIS A 344 -13.91 -15.47 5.52
N ASN A 345 -15.15 -15.26 6.01
CA ASN A 345 -15.78 -13.94 5.96
C ASN A 345 -15.28 -12.98 7.04
N GLN A 346 -14.76 -13.50 8.15
CA GLN A 346 -14.09 -12.70 9.18
C GLN A 346 -12.60 -12.60 8.88
N LEU A 347 -12.04 -11.44 9.17
CA LEU A 347 -10.64 -11.07 9.03
C LEU A 347 -10.09 -10.67 10.38
N LEU A 348 -8.80 -10.91 10.63
CA LEU A 348 -8.17 -10.64 11.93
C LEU A 348 -7.05 -9.61 11.81
N LEU A 349 -7.20 -8.49 12.51
CA LEU A 349 -6.14 -7.49 12.65
C LEU A 349 -5.48 -7.63 14.02
N ARG A 350 -4.21 -8.04 14.04
CA ARG A 350 -3.42 -8.26 15.25
C ARG A 350 -2.48 -7.09 15.49
N TYR A 351 -2.46 -6.57 16.72
CA TYR A 351 -1.51 -5.55 17.16
C TYR A 351 -0.50 -6.12 18.13
N GLU A 352 0.78 -6.06 17.78
CA GLU A 352 1.90 -6.51 18.62
C GLU A 352 2.73 -5.34 19.13
N SER A 353 3.20 -5.45 20.38
CA SER A 353 4.16 -4.52 20.96
C SER A 353 5.57 -4.77 20.39
N GLN A 354 6.24 -3.71 19.92
CA GLN A 354 7.62 -3.81 19.44
C GLN A 354 8.63 -4.07 20.57
N LYS A 355 8.27 -3.82 21.83
CA LYS A 355 9.18 -3.94 22.98
C LYS A 355 9.41 -5.40 23.36
N ASP A 356 8.34 -6.18 23.42
CA ASP A 356 8.28 -7.51 24.04
C ASP A 356 7.46 -8.51 23.21
N GLN A 357 6.95 -8.10 22.04
CA GLN A 357 6.16 -8.95 21.11
C GLN A 357 4.84 -9.44 21.72
N SER A 358 4.39 -8.85 22.83
CA SER A 358 3.10 -9.17 23.43
C SER A 358 1.96 -8.66 22.53
N ILE A 359 0.87 -9.43 22.52
CA ILE A 359 -0.35 -9.05 21.81
C ILE A 359 -1.03 -7.93 22.59
N ILE A 360 -1.12 -6.74 21.99
CA ILE A 360 -1.84 -5.59 22.53
C ILE A 360 -3.35 -5.80 22.34
N ARG A 361 -3.74 -6.23 21.14
CA ARG A 361 -5.15 -6.44 20.76
C ARG A 361 -5.25 -7.29 19.51
N GLU A 362 -6.29 -8.11 19.44
CA GLU A 362 -6.78 -8.72 18.21
C GLU A 362 -8.19 -8.17 17.93
N ASP A 363 -8.41 -7.69 16.71
CA ASP A 363 -9.69 -7.14 16.24
C ASP A 363 -10.20 -8.00 15.09
N GLU A 364 -11.20 -8.83 15.38
CA GLU A 364 -11.92 -9.61 14.38
C GLU A 364 -13.05 -8.76 13.77
N PHE A 365 -13.14 -8.72 12.45
CA PHE A 365 -14.15 -7.94 11.75
C PHE A 365 -14.61 -8.61 10.46
N ALA A 366 -15.88 -8.39 10.11
CA ALA A 366 -16.48 -8.95 8.92
C ALA A 366 -15.99 -8.22 7.66
N TYR A 367 -15.76 -8.99 6.59
CA TYR A 367 -15.52 -8.47 5.25
C TYR A 367 -16.75 -7.69 4.75
N ASP A 368 -16.53 -6.42 4.38
CA ASP A 368 -17.56 -5.56 3.81
C ASP A 368 -17.20 -5.22 2.36
N HIS A 369 -17.83 -5.94 1.43
CA HIS A 369 -17.62 -5.76 -0.01
C HIS A 369 -18.05 -4.36 -0.48
N GLY A 370 -19.18 -3.86 0.02
CA GLY A 370 -19.75 -2.59 -0.42
C GLY A 370 -18.88 -1.41 0.04
N TRP A 371 -18.43 -1.45 1.29
CA TRP A 371 -17.50 -0.46 1.82
C TRP A 371 -16.16 -0.50 1.09
N LEU A 372 -15.57 -1.69 0.92
CA LEU A 372 -14.30 -1.83 0.20
C LEU A 372 -14.39 -1.26 -1.21
N LYS A 373 -15.44 -1.61 -1.96
CA LYS A 373 -15.64 -1.12 -3.33
C LYS A 373 -15.71 0.41 -3.37
N SER A 374 -16.45 1.03 -2.46
CA SER A 374 -16.54 2.49 -2.35
C SER A 374 -15.18 3.14 -2.05
N GLN A 375 -14.36 2.53 -1.17
CA GLN A 375 -13.00 3.01 -0.88
C GLN A 375 -12.08 2.89 -2.10
N LEU A 376 -12.13 1.76 -2.81
CA LEU A 376 -11.35 1.52 -4.02
C LEU A 376 -11.72 2.50 -5.14
N GLU A 377 -13.01 2.68 -5.41
CA GLU A 377 -13.49 3.65 -6.42
C GLU A 377 -13.01 5.07 -6.10
N THR A 378 -13.16 5.51 -4.85
CA THR A 378 -12.71 6.84 -4.42
C THR A 378 -11.21 7.03 -4.61
N SER A 379 -10.42 6.02 -4.22
CA SER A 379 -8.97 6.03 -4.41
C SER A 379 -8.62 6.05 -5.90
N LEU A 380 -9.24 5.18 -6.71
CA LEU A 380 -8.95 5.04 -8.13
C LEU A 380 -9.30 6.31 -8.93
N GLN A 381 -10.31 7.08 -8.54
CA GLN A 381 -10.59 8.39 -9.15
C GLN A 381 -9.38 9.33 -9.05
N VAL A 382 -8.70 9.35 -7.90
CA VAL A 382 -7.47 10.13 -7.71
C VAL A 382 -6.34 9.55 -8.57
N TRP A 383 -6.17 8.22 -8.57
CA TRP A 383 -5.12 7.57 -9.36
C TRP A 383 -5.27 7.76 -10.86
N HIS A 384 -6.51 7.78 -11.37
CA HIS A 384 -6.84 8.06 -12.76
C HIS A 384 -6.79 9.55 -13.12
N GLY A 385 -6.65 10.45 -12.13
CA GLY A 385 -6.70 11.90 -12.35
C GLY A 385 -8.10 12.41 -12.68
N GLN A 386 -9.15 11.67 -12.28
CA GLN A 386 -10.55 12.09 -12.38
C GLN A 386 -10.95 13.09 -11.29
N ARG A 387 -10.22 13.07 -10.16
CA ARG A 387 -10.35 14.02 -9.05
C ARG A 387 -8.96 14.42 -8.54
N GLU A 388 -8.83 15.67 -8.08
CA GLU A 388 -7.62 16.15 -7.41
C GLU A 388 -7.48 15.56 -5.99
N PRO A 389 -6.27 15.20 -5.54
CA PRO A 389 -6.05 14.66 -4.20
C PRO A 389 -6.43 15.66 -3.09
N GLU A 390 -7.25 15.22 -2.15
CA GLU A 390 -7.67 16.04 -1.01
C GLU A 390 -6.70 15.95 0.17
N CYS A 391 -6.69 17.01 0.97
CA CYS A 391 -6.03 17.01 2.28
C CYS A 391 -6.91 16.30 3.32
N THR A 392 -6.32 15.91 4.44
CA THR A 392 -7.11 15.28 5.52
C THR A 392 -8.22 16.21 6.02
N PRO A 393 -9.38 15.65 6.38
CA PRO A 393 -10.47 16.44 6.93
C PRO A 393 -10.08 17.02 8.30
N PRO A 394 -10.76 18.09 8.77
CA PRO A 394 -10.38 18.80 10.00
C PRO A 394 -10.13 17.91 11.22
N GLU A 395 -10.96 16.89 11.42
CA GLU A 395 -10.90 15.91 12.51
C GLU A 395 -9.65 15.01 12.46
N GLU A 396 -9.04 14.83 11.29
CA GLU A 396 -7.84 14.01 11.08
C GLU A 396 -6.58 14.86 10.82
N ARG A 397 -6.64 16.20 10.97
CA ARG A 397 -5.48 17.08 10.78
C ARG A 397 -4.33 16.85 11.77
N TRP A 398 -4.58 16.14 12.87
CA TRP A 398 -3.51 15.69 13.76
C TRP A 398 -2.44 14.83 13.03
N LYS A 399 -2.81 14.15 11.93
CA LYS A 399 -1.88 13.42 11.06
C LYS A 399 -0.78 14.34 10.50
N CYS A 400 -1.09 15.61 10.24
CA CYS A 400 -0.15 16.58 9.68
C CYS A 400 1.04 16.87 10.62
N ARG A 401 0.89 16.67 11.94
CA ARG A 401 1.98 16.87 12.93
C ARG A 401 3.16 15.90 12.71
N HIS A 402 2.90 14.78 12.02
CA HIS A 402 3.88 13.74 11.73
C HIS A 402 4.16 13.61 10.23
N CYS A 403 3.58 14.50 9.41
CA CYS A 403 3.73 14.46 7.97
C CYS A 403 4.99 15.22 7.56
N GLN A 404 5.94 14.55 6.90
CA GLN A 404 7.16 15.18 6.40
C GLN A 404 6.90 16.25 5.31
N TYR A 405 5.69 16.33 4.77
CA TYR A 405 5.26 17.31 3.77
C TYR A 405 4.35 18.39 4.36
N ALA A 406 4.22 18.46 5.68
CA ALA A 406 3.31 19.39 6.33
C ALA A 406 3.59 20.86 5.97
N SER A 407 4.85 21.26 5.81
CA SER A 407 5.23 22.63 5.45
C SER A 407 4.75 23.04 4.06
N ASP A 408 4.77 22.10 3.11
CA ASP A 408 4.50 22.35 1.70
C ASP A 408 3.05 21.99 1.33
N CYS A 409 2.27 21.52 2.30
CA CYS A 409 0.91 21.05 2.09
C CYS A 409 -0.08 22.24 2.07
N PRO A 410 -0.99 22.32 1.07
CA PRO A 410 -1.98 23.39 0.97
C PRO A 410 -2.84 23.58 2.23
N ALA A 411 -3.11 22.50 2.98
CA ALA A 411 -3.88 22.56 4.22
C ALA A 411 -3.21 23.39 5.33
N ASN A 412 -1.88 23.54 5.29
CA ASN A 412 -1.12 24.32 6.27
C ASN A 412 -0.62 25.65 5.70
N ALA A 413 -0.55 25.79 4.37
CA ALA A 413 -0.22 27.06 3.71
C ALA A 413 -1.29 28.15 3.96
N SER A 414 -2.52 27.76 4.32
CA SER A 414 -3.61 28.67 4.69
C SER A 414 -3.65 29.09 6.16
N LEU A 415 -2.71 28.64 7.00
CA LEU A 415 -2.53 29.16 8.36
C LEU A 415 -1.57 30.34 8.31
N ASP A 416 -2.14 31.53 8.09
CA ASP A 416 -1.44 32.81 8.21
C ASP A 416 -0.72 32.89 9.58
N PRO A 417 0.61 33.12 9.63
CA PRO A 417 1.37 33.21 10.88
C PRO A 417 0.91 34.35 11.81
N THR A 418 -0.01 35.21 11.37
CA THR A 418 -0.41 36.43 12.08
C THR A 418 -1.67 36.31 12.94
N ARG A 419 -2.41 35.20 12.91
CA ARG A 419 -3.55 35.01 13.82
C ARG A 419 -3.11 34.39 15.15
N LYS A 420 -2.88 35.24 16.15
CA LYS A 420 -2.85 34.81 17.55
C LYS A 420 -4.19 34.13 17.90
N PRO A 421 -4.18 33.01 18.63
CA PRO A 421 -5.40 32.40 19.13
C PRO A 421 -6.04 33.33 20.19
N GLU A 422 -7.33 33.62 20.01
CA GLU A 422 -8.21 34.14 21.07
C GLU A 422 -8.68 33.01 21.99
#